data_AF-A0A8B3LRH0-F1
#
_entry.id   AF-A0A8B3LRH0-F1
#
_cell.length_a   1.000
_cell.length_b   1.000
_cell.length_c   1.000
_cell.angle_alpha   90.00
_cell.angle_beta   90.00
_cell.angle_gamma   90.00
#
_symmetry.space_group_name_H-M   'P 1'
#
loop_
_entity.id
_entity.type
_entity.pdbx_description
1 polymer ?
#
loop_
_entity_poly.entity_id
_entity_poly.type
_entity_poly.pdbx_seq_one_letter_code
_entity_poly.pdbx_strand_id
1 'polypeptide(L)' 'RLVIIEFPDMTSLMGWYNSAEYARLIEIRKRCANTRIIALEGVATPTL' A
#
# COMPACT_ATOMS: atom_id res chain seq x y z
N ARG A 1 8.86 -12.26 -2.76
CA ARG A 1 7.66 -12.32 -1.88
C ARG A 1 6.65 -11.31 -2.41
N LEU A 2 5.40 -11.73 -2.61
CA LEU A 2 4.30 -10.86 -3.03
C LEU A 2 3.34 -10.68 -1.84
N VAL A 3 2.85 -9.46 -1.64
CA VAL A 3 1.86 -9.13 -0.61
C VAL A 3 0.85 -8.20 -1.27
N ILE A 4 -0.44 -8.48 -1.05
CA ILE A 4 -1.55 -7.66 -1.51
C ILE A 4 -2.30 -7.21 -0.25
N ILE A 5 -2.62 -5.92 -0.18
CA ILE A 5 -3.34 -5.31 0.94
C ILE A 5 -4.49 -4.53 0.34
N GLU A 6 -5.70 -4.80 0.80
CA GLU A 6 -6.91 -4.09 0.38
C GLU A 6 -7.24 -2.99 1.39
N PHE A 7 -7.63 -1.83 0.86
CA PHE A 7 -8.11 -0.69 1.63
C PHE A 7 -9.50 -0.31 1.14
N PRO A 8 -10.34 0.33 1.97
CA PRO A 8 -11.66 0.78 1.55
C PRO A 8 -11.63 1.76 0.37
N ASP A 9 -10.63 2.64 0.33
CA ASP A 9 -10.39 3.61 -0.73
C ASP A 9 -8.92 4.08 -0.76
N MET A 10 -8.55 4.82 -1.82
CA MET A 10 -7.21 5.38 -1.97
C MET A 10 -6.84 6.39 -0.88
N THR A 11 -7.82 7.08 -0.28
CA THR A 11 -7.57 8.02 0.83
C THR A 11 -7.08 7.27 2.07
N SER A 12 -7.70 6.13 2.38
CA SER A 12 -7.34 5.24 3.49
C SER A 12 -5.95 4.65 3.30
N LEU A 13 -5.63 4.21 2.08
CA LEU A 13 -4.28 3.74 1.72
C LEU A 13 -3.24 4.83 1.96
N MET A 14 -3.46 6.03 1.41
CA MET A 14 -2.50 7.13 1.52
C MET A 14 -2.38 7.65 2.95
N GLY A 15 -3.47 7.69 3.70
CA GLY A 15 -3.47 8.03 5.12
C GLY A 15 -2.63 7.06 5.94
N TRP A 16 -2.79 5.76 5.70
CA TRP A 16 -1.96 4.74 6.33
C TRP A 16 -0.48 4.85 5.92
N TYR A 17 -0.20 4.94 4.62
CA TYR A 17 1.18 4.96 4.11
C TYR A 17 1.96 6.20 4.58
N ASN A 18 1.30 7.35 4.70
CA ASN A 18 1.88 8.61 5.17
C ASN A 18 1.78 8.80 6.69
N SER A 19 1.24 7.84 7.44
CA SER A 19 1.12 7.93 8.89
C SER A 19 2.48 7.97 9.59
N ALA A 20 2.55 8.71 10.70
CA ALA A 20 3.76 8.76 11.53
C ALA A 20 4.14 7.37 12.09
N GLU A 21 3.13 6.54 12.37
CA GLU A 21 3.28 5.17 12.85
C GLU A 21 3.96 4.27 11.81
N TYR A 22 3.57 4.39 10.53
CA TYR A 22 4.12 3.57 9.45
C TYR A 22 5.47 4.07 8.92
N ALA A 23 5.79 5.35 9.10
CA ALA A 23 7.01 5.98 8.58
C ALA A 23 8.29 5.22 8.99
N ARG A 24 8.38 4.76 10.25
CA ARG A 24 9.56 4.01 10.73
C ARG A 24 9.75 2.68 10.01
N LEU A 25 8.66 2.01 9.64
CA LEU A 25 8.68 0.71 8.96
C LEU A 25 9.15 0.83 7.51
N ILE A 26 8.84 1.95 6.85
CA ILE A 26 9.34 2.25 5.50
C ILE A 26 10.87 2.23 5.48
N GLU A 27 11.51 2.86 6.46
CA GLU A 27 12.98 2.94 6.54
C GLU A 27 13.63 1.59 6.84
N ILE A 28 12.97 0.72 7.60
CA ILE A 28 13.44 -0.66 7.78
C ILE A 28 13.34 -1.43 6.46
N ARG A 29 12.19 -1.34 5.78
CA ARG A 29 11.96 -2.03 4.50
C ARG A 29 13.00 -1.64 3.44
N LYS A 30 13.28 -0.35 3.28
CA LYS A 30 14.26 0.15 2.30
C LYS A 30 15.67 -0.41 2.53
N ARG A 31 16.07 -0.59 3.80
CA ARG A 31 17.40 -1.12 4.14
C ARG A 31 17.49 -2.63 3.98
N CYS A 32 16.40 -3.34 4.23
CA CYS A 32 16.41 -4.81 4.25
C CYS A 32 16.05 -5.44 2.89
N ALA A 33 15.37 -4.73 2.00
CA ALA A 33 14.91 -5.32 0.74
C ALA A 33 14.71 -4.29 -0.39
N ASN A 34 15.15 -4.67 -1.60
CA ASN A 34 14.69 -4.02 -2.83
C ASN A 34 13.26 -4.47 -3.14
N THR A 35 12.31 -3.57 -2.95
CA THR A 35 10.87 -3.85 -3.11
C THR A 35 10.22 -2.80 -3.99
N ARG A 36 9.25 -3.23 -4.79
CA ARG A 36 8.35 -2.35 -5.53
C ARG A 36 6.98 -2.39 -4.87
N ILE A 37 6.41 -1.21 -4.63
CA ILE A 37 5.03 -1.04 -4.17
C ILE A 37 4.28 -0.33 -5.28
N ILE A 38 3.10 -0.82 -5.59
CA ILE A 38 2.20 -0.23 -6.58
C ILE A 38 0.86 -0.05 -5.87
N ALA A 39 0.33 1.17 -5.90
CA ALA A 39 -1.02 1.47 -5.45
C ALA A 39 -1.92 1.52 -6.70
N LEU A 40 -3.07 0.87 -6.63
CA LEU A 40 -4.01 0.73 -7.74
C LEU A 40 -5.41 0.98 -7.19
N GLU A 41 -6.20 1.76 -7.92
CA GLU A 41 -7.63 1.89 -7.63
C GLU A 41 -8.35 0.62 -8.10
N GLY A 42 -9.28 0.13 -7.28
CA GLY A 42 -10.12 -1.00 -7.65
C GLY A 42 -11.02 -0.65 -8.84
N VAL A 43 -11.20 -1.59 -9.77
CA VAL A 43 -12.21 -1.43 -10.81
C VAL A 43 -13.55 -1.97 -10.29
N ALA A 44 -14.63 -1.27 -10.60
CA ALA A 44 -15.97 -1.80 -10.34
C ALA A 44 -16.12 -3.14 -11.06
N THR A 45 -16.72 -4.12 -10.38
CA THR A 45 -17.03 -5.42 -10.99
C THR A 45 -17.84 -5.19 -12.25
N PRO A 46 -17.35 -5.59 -13.44
CA PRO A 46 -18.11 -5.45 -14.68
C PRO A 46 -19.43 -6.21 -14.53
N THR A 47 -20.54 -5.53 -14.77
CA THR A 47 -21.84 -6.18 -14.87
C THR A 47 -21.88 -6.86 -16.24
N LEU A 48 -21.84 -8.20 -16.24
CA LEU A 48 -22.03 -9.02 -17.44
C LEU A 48 -23.51 -9.10 -17.82
#